data_AF-A0A7Y4AIN8-F1
#
_entry.id   AF-A0A7Y4AIN8-F1
#
_cell.length_a   1.000
_cell.length_b   1.000
_cell.length_c   1.000
_cell.angle_alpha   90.00
_cell.angle_beta   90.00
_cell.angle_gamma   90.00
#
_symmetry.space_group_name_H-M   'P 1'
#
loop_
_entity.id
_entity.type
_entity.pdbx_description
1 polymer ?
#
loop_
_entity_poly.entity_id
_entity_poly.type
_entity_poly.pdbx_seq_one_letter_code
_entity_poly.pdbx_strand_id
1 'polypeptide(L)'
;MRLFFLIVTMILSAPTFAETKVIEQVMDMNVENIDKMYQFIPDYVEIQPGDKVLFKGTVGSHTAHSIQGMLPEGAKPIMISGSNAQEVSFDKPGVYGIKCKVHHRHGMVALVVVGDPSVNIVEARAAAKKRVSRRSQQKMQDLLDKAEATIQ
;
A
#
# COMPACT_ATOMS: atom_id res chain seq x y z
N MET A 1 -42.34 -35.10 29.36
CA MET A 1 -42.11 -34.48 28.03
C MET A 1 -40.92 -33.53 28.15
N ARG A 2 -39.74 -33.92 27.65
CA ARG A 2 -38.57 -33.02 27.59
C ARG A 2 -38.65 -32.25 26.28
N LEU A 3 -39.02 -30.98 26.36
CA LEU A 3 -39.14 -30.08 25.22
C LEU A 3 -37.73 -29.63 24.81
N PHE A 4 -37.20 -30.20 23.73
CA PHE A 4 -35.97 -29.73 23.10
C PHE A 4 -36.28 -28.41 22.37
N PHE A 5 -35.82 -27.28 22.91
CA PHE A 5 -35.81 -26.00 22.19
C PHE A 5 -34.63 -26.00 21.22
N LEU A 6 -34.93 -26.15 19.94
CA LEU A 6 -33.96 -26.05 18.85
C LEU A 6 -33.80 -24.55 18.51
N ILE A 7 -32.79 -23.91 19.09
CA ILE A 7 -32.43 -22.52 18.77
C ILE A 7 -31.71 -22.53 17.41
N VAL A 8 -32.44 -22.19 16.36
CA VAL A 8 -31.87 -21.90 15.03
C VAL A 8 -31.19 -20.54 15.12
N THR A 9 -29.86 -20.54 15.19
CA THR A 9 -29.05 -19.32 15.20
C THR A 9 -28.85 -18.88 13.75
N MET A 10 -29.61 -17.85 13.32
CA MET A 10 -29.51 -17.29 11.98
C MET A 10 -28.26 -16.40 11.91
N ILE A 11 -27.21 -16.88 11.24
CA ILE A 11 -25.98 -16.12 11.00
C ILE A 11 -26.30 -15.04 9.97
N LEU A 12 -26.44 -13.78 10.40
CA LEU A 12 -26.48 -12.65 9.49
C LEU A 12 -25.07 -12.43 8.92
N SER A 13 -24.84 -12.84 7.69
CA SER A 13 -23.67 -12.42 6.92
C SER A 13 -23.82 -10.94 6.58
N ALA A 14 -23.13 -10.06 7.31
CA ALA A 14 -23.04 -8.66 6.93
C ALA A 14 -22.32 -8.54 5.57
N PRO A 15 -22.82 -7.71 4.63
CA PRO A 15 -22.10 -7.44 3.40
C PRO A 15 -20.78 -6.76 3.73
N THR A 16 -19.66 -7.36 3.33
CA THR A 16 -18.35 -6.69 3.36
C THR A 16 -18.34 -5.67 2.22
N PHE A 17 -18.54 -4.40 2.56
CA PHE A 17 -18.31 -3.33 1.59
C PHE A 17 -16.81 -3.18 1.41
N ALA A 18 -16.35 -3.08 0.15
CA ALA A 18 -14.97 -2.76 -0.16
C ALA A 18 -14.62 -1.42 0.50
N GLU A 19 -13.62 -1.41 1.38
CA GLU A 19 -13.14 -0.19 2.03
C GLU A 19 -12.22 0.57 1.07
N THR A 20 -12.35 1.89 1.02
CA THR A 20 -11.40 2.75 0.30
C THR A 20 -10.53 3.51 1.30
N LYS A 21 -9.25 3.15 1.38
CA LYS A 21 -8.24 3.96 2.10
C LYS A 21 -7.74 5.10 1.21
N VAL A 22 -7.20 6.16 1.81
CA VAL A 22 -6.65 7.30 1.06
C VAL A 22 -5.15 7.39 1.29
N ILE A 23 -4.39 7.59 0.21
CA ILE A 23 -2.99 8.00 0.24
C ILE A 23 -2.88 9.36 -0.46
N GLU A 24 -2.44 10.38 0.28
CA GLU A 24 -2.17 11.70 -0.26
C GLU A 24 -0.73 11.78 -0.77
N GLN A 25 -0.54 12.26 -1.99
CA GLN A 25 0.76 12.65 -2.51
C GLN A 25 1.02 14.07 -2.03
N VAL A 26 2.05 14.34 -1.24
CA VAL A 26 2.25 15.66 -0.61
C VAL A 26 3.59 16.27 -1.03
N MET A 27 3.57 17.58 -1.29
CA MET A 27 4.75 18.43 -1.39
C MET A 27 4.69 19.43 -0.23
N ASP A 28 5.62 19.35 0.72
CA ASP A 28 5.72 20.30 1.82
C ASP A 28 6.96 21.16 1.65
N MET A 29 6.77 22.42 1.24
CA MET A 29 7.88 23.36 1.01
C MET A 29 8.39 24.01 2.31
N ASN A 30 7.74 23.75 3.45
CA ASN A 30 8.12 24.33 4.73
C ASN A 30 9.13 23.46 5.50
N VAL A 31 9.48 22.28 4.99
CA VAL A 31 10.49 21.41 5.61
C VAL A 31 11.85 21.60 4.94
N GLU A 32 12.89 21.73 5.76
CA GLU A 32 14.27 21.84 5.28
C GLU A 32 14.83 20.48 4.84
N ASN A 33 14.37 19.40 5.46
CA ASN A 33 14.81 18.05 5.09
C ASN A 33 14.11 17.61 3.80
N ILE A 34 14.87 17.57 2.71
CA ILE A 34 14.39 17.14 1.39
C ILE A 34 13.75 15.74 1.38
N ASP A 35 14.12 14.83 2.30
CA ASP A 35 13.49 13.50 2.41
C ASP A 35 12.07 13.52 2.96
N LYS A 36 11.68 14.65 3.55
CA LYS A 36 10.32 14.92 4.05
C LYS A 36 9.57 15.90 3.15
N MET A 37 10.21 16.49 2.15
CA MET A 37 9.58 17.45 1.25
C MET A 37 8.56 16.78 0.33
N TYR A 38 8.78 15.51 -0.03
CA TYR A 38 7.93 14.75 -0.95
C TYR A 38 7.50 13.44 -0.31
N GLN A 39 6.20 13.27 -0.07
CA GLN A 39 5.70 12.15 0.73
C GLN A 39 4.44 11.52 0.15
N PHE A 40 4.25 10.24 0.43
CA PHE A 40 2.92 9.63 0.45
C PHE A 40 2.45 9.64 1.91
N ILE A 41 1.21 10.08 2.18
CA ILE A 41 0.66 10.16 3.53
C ILE A 41 -0.71 9.47 3.58
N PRO A 42 -0.89 8.43 4.39
CA PRO A 42 0.19 7.65 5.03
C PRO A 42 1.07 6.94 3.98
N ASP A 43 2.30 6.60 4.36
CA ASP A 43 3.22 5.80 3.53
C ASP A 43 3.12 4.29 3.79
N TYR A 44 2.24 3.89 4.70
CA TYR A 44 1.94 2.50 5.03
C TYR A 44 0.42 2.34 5.18
N VAL A 45 -0.17 1.45 4.38
CA VAL A 45 -1.60 1.15 4.41
C VAL A 45 -1.81 -0.35 4.40
N GLU A 46 -2.64 -0.85 5.32
CA GLU A 46 -3.14 -2.22 5.33
C GLU A 46 -4.61 -2.23 4.89
N ILE A 47 -4.94 -3.16 3.98
CA ILE A 47 -6.27 -3.39 3.42
C ILE A 47 -6.50 -4.90 3.19
N GLN A 48 -7.74 -5.29 2.92
CA GLN A 48 -8.10 -6.65 2.54
C GLN A 48 -8.19 -6.81 1.02
N PRO A 49 -8.03 -8.04 0.49
CA PRO A 49 -8.33 -8.31 -0.92
C PRO A 49 -9.74 -7.83 -1.31
N GLY A 50 -9.83 -7.05 -2.39
CA GLY A 50 -11.07 -6.43 -2.89
C GLY A 50 -11.26 -4.96 -2.48
N ASP A 51 -10.48 -4.49 -1.51
CA ASP A 51 -10.45 -3.08 -1.10
C ASP A 51 -9.74 -2.21 -2.13
N LYS A 52 -9.81 -0.90 -1.90
CA LYS A 52 -9.25 0.11 -2.78
C LYS A 52 -8.38 1.11 -2.04
N VAL A 53 -7.49 1.74 -2.80
CA VAL A 53 -6.76 2.93 -2.35
C VAL A 53 -7.00 4.07 -3.32
N LEU A 54 -7.48 5.20 -2.80
CA LEU A 54 -7.52 6.47 -3.50
C LEU A 54 -6.17 7.18 -3.35
N PHE A 55 -5.40 7.21 -4.43
CA PHE A 55 -4.21 8.04 -4.53
C PHE A 55 -4.61 9.46 -4.89
N LYS A 56 -4.69 10.32 -3.89
CA LYS A 56 -5.04 11.73 -4.07
C LYS A 56 -3.78 12.47 -4.55
N GLY A 57 -3.87 13.08 -5.73
CA GLY A 57 -2.81 13.93 -6.25
C GLY A 57 -2.63 15.21 -5.44
N THR A 58 -1.53 15.91 -5.68
CA THR A 58 -1.28 17.28 -5.20
C THR A 58 -0.83 18.16 -6.35
N VAL A 59 -0.50 19.41 -6.03
CA VAL A 59 0.08 20.37 -6.95
C VAL A 59 1.45 19.86 -7.42
N GLY A 60 1.67 19.85 -8.74
CA GLY A 60 2.90 19.37 -9.36
C GLY A 60 2.81 17.94 -9.92
N SER A 61 3.85 17.53 -10.64
CA SER A 61 3.87 16.26 -11.40
C SER A 61 4.25 15.04 -10.55
N HIS A 62 3.69 14.93 -9.33
CA HIS A 62 3.85 13.72 -8.51
C HIS A 62 3.20 12.52 -9.20
N THR A 63 3.77 11.34 -8.99
CA THR A 63 3.26 10.11 -9.58
C THR A 63 3.25 8.99 -8.55
N ALA A 64 2.41 7.97 -8.78
CA ALA A 64 2.40 6.75 -7.99
C ALA A 64 2.57 5.56 -8.94
N HIS A 65 3.69 4.84 -8.79
CA HIS A 65 4.00 3.68 -9.60
C HIS A 65 4.39 2.50 -8.74
N SER A 66 3.92 1.31 -9.10
CA SER A 66 4.38 0.07 -8.49
C SER A 66 5.86 -0.18 -8.82
N ILE A 67 6.62 -0.68 -7.85
CA ILE A 67 8.03 -1.03 -8.01
C ILE A 67 8.11 -2.47 -8.51
N GLN A 68 8.73 -2.69 -9.68
CA GLN A 68 8.92 -4.03 -10.23
C GLN A 68 9.57 -4.97 -9.21
N GLY A 69 8.95 -6.13 -8.97
CA GLY A 69 9.38 -7.11 -7.96
C GLY A 69 8.84 -6.87 -6.55
N MET A 70 8.06 -5.81 -6.34
CA MET A 70 7.34 -5.51 -5.10
C MET A 70 5.83 -5.45 -5.35
N LEU A 71 5.30 -6.44 -6.07
CA LEU A 71 3.87 -6.65 -6.26
C LEU A 71 3.63 -8.17 -6.41
N PRO A 72 2.49 -8.71 -5.98
CA PRO A 72 2.19 -10.14 -6.09
C PRO A 72 2.12 -10.60 -7.54
N GLU A 73 2.34 -11.90 -7.77
CA GLU A 73 2.33 -12.47 -9.11
C GLU A 73 0.99 -12.22 -9.82
N GLY A 74 1.06 -11.75 -11.07
CA GLY A 74 -0.11 -11.42 -11.90
C GLY A 74 -0.95 -10.25 -11.41
N ALA A 75 -0.50 -9.47 -10.41
CA ALA A 75 -1.09 -8.18 -10.10
C ALA A 75 -0.79 -7.17 -11.23
N LYS A 76 -1.74 -6.29 -11.54
CA LYS A 76 -1.55 -5.25 -12.56
C LYS A 76 -0.60 -4.17 -12.03
N PRO A 77 0.41 -3.73 -12.80
CA PRO A 77 1.24 -2.61 -12.41
C PRO A 77 0.42 -1.33 -12.21
N ILE A 78 0.75 -0.56 -11.18
CA ILE A 78 0.13 0.73 -10.89
C ILE A 78 0.92 1.81 -11.62
N MET A 79 0.21 2.66 -12.37
CA MET A 79 0.81 3.78 -13.11
C MET A 79 -0.12 4.98 -13.10
N ILE A 80 0.00 5.80 -12.06
CA ILE A 80 -0.76 7.04 -11.90
C ILE A 80 0.14 8.21 -12.28
N SER A 81 -0.35 9.11 -13.12
CA SER A 81 0.36 10.30 -13.55
C SER A 81 -0.58 11.50 -13.57
N GLY A 82 -0.06 12.68 -13.24
CA GLY A 82 -0.85 13.91 -13.15
C GLY A 82 -1.45 14.13 -11.76
N SER A 83 -2.17 15.24 -11.62
CA SER A 83 -2.68 15.76 -10.34
C SER A 83 -4.06 15.20 -9.94
N ASN A 84 -4.68 14.39 -10.81
CA ASN A 84 -6.01 13.86 -10.55
C ASN A 84 -5.96 12.74 -9.50
N ALA A 85 -6.94 12.71 -8.61
CA ALA A 85 -7.10 11.59 -7.70
C ALA A 85 -7.51 10.34 -8.49
N GLN A 86 -6.85 9.22 -8.22
CA GLN A 86 -7.12 7.95 -8.91
C GLN A 86 -7.27 6.81 -7.91
N GLU A 87 -8.36 6.08 -8.05
CA GLU A 87 -8.68 4.92 -7.21
C GLU A 87 -8.11 3.64 -7.86
N VAL A 88 -7.50 2.78 -7.05
CA VAL A 88 -6.92 1.50 -7.48
C VAL A 88 -7.51 0.38 -6.62
N SER A 89 -8.02 -0.67 -7.27
CA SER A 89 -8.46 -1.90 -6.59
C SER A 89 -7.31 -2.88 -6.37
N PHE A 90 -7.33 -3.56 -5.24
CA PHE A 90 -6.30 -4.50 -4.81
C PHE A 90 -6.90 -5.88 -4.52
N ASP A 91 -6.87 -6.77 -5.50
CA ASP A 91 -7.52 -8.09 -5.38
C ASP A 91 -6.57 -9.21 -4.94
N LYS A 92 -5.25 -9.02 -5.05
CA LYS A 92 -4.27 -10.07 -4.75
C LYS A 92 -3.58 -9.79 -3.42
N PRO A 93 -3.47 -10.81 -2.54
CA PRO A 93 -2.77 -10.64 -1.28
C PRO A 93 -1.26 -10.49 -1.50
N GLY A 94 -0.60 -9.83 -0.55
CA GLY A 94 0.83 -9.53 -0.54
C GLY A 94 1.12 -8.04 -0.42
N VAL A 95 2.39 -7.68 -0.60
CA VAL A 95 2.87 -6.31 -0.49
C VAL A 95 3.05 -5.65 -1.86
N TYR A 96 2.69 -4.38 -1.92
CA TYR A 96 2.79 -3.50 -3.08
C TYR A 96 3.67 -2.29 -2.73
N GLY A 97 4.89 -2.31 -3.24
CA GLY A 97 5.81 -1.18 -3.12
C GLY A 97 5.46 -0.08 -4.13
N ILE A 98 5.23 1.14 -3.65
CA ILE A 98 4.87 2.31 -4.46
C ILE A 98 6.01 3.33 -4.42
N LYS A 99 6.30 3.95 -5.56
CA LYS A 99 7.25 5.06 -5.66
C LYS A 99 6.78 6.17 -6.60
N CYS A 100 7.18 7.40 -6.30
CA CYS A 100 7.12 8.48 -7.28
C CYS A 100 8.34 8.42 -8.21
N LYS A 101 8.13 8.52 -9.53
CA LYS A 101 9.23 8.40 -10.51
C LYS A 101 10.39 9.35 -10.22
N VAL A 102 10.08 10.62 -9.94
CA VAL A 102 11.09 11.67 -9.75
C VAL A 102 11.58 11.71 -8.30
N HIS A 103 10.67 11.74 -7.32
CA HIS A 103 11.02 12.03 -5.91
C HIS A 103 11.32 10.80 -5.04
N HIS A 104 11.25 9.56 -5.56
CA HIS A 104 11.68 8.38 -4.79
C HIS A 104 13.16 8.40 -4.35
N ARG A 105 14.00 9.28 -4.91
CA ARG A 105 15.36 9.54 -4.43
C ARG A 105 15.43 10.42 -3.18
N HIS A 106 14.29 10.95 -2.75
CA HIS A 106 14.08 11.84 -1.61
C HIS A 106 12.96 11.30 -0.71
N GLY A 107 12.92 9.99 -0.45
CA GLY A 107 11.98 9.40 0.51
C GLY A 107 10.53 9.19 0.04
N MET A 108 10.15 9.62 -1.17
CA MET A 108 8.76 9.47 -1.67
C MET A 108 8.46 8.04 -2.16
N VAL A 109 8.25 7.16 -1.18
CA VAL A 109 7.88 5.75 -1.34
C VAL A 109 6.80 5.38 -0.32
N ALA A 110 5.99 4.38 -0.62
CA ALA A 110 4.95 3.83 0.26
C ALA A 110 4.83 2.31 0.10
N LEU A 111 4.18 1.67 1.06
CA LEU A 111 3.85 0.25 1.04
C LEU A 111 2.34 0.08 1.27
N VAL A 112 1.68 -0.61 0.35
CA VAL A 112 0.31 -1.10 0.54
C VAL A 112 0.38 -2.60 0.81
N VAL A 113 -0.15 -3.03 1.94
CA VAL A 113 -0.25 -4.43 2.35
C VAL A 113 -1.68 -4.89 2.16
N VAL A 114 -1.85 -5.96 1.38
CA VAL A 114 -3.17 -6.51 1.04
C VAL A 114 -3.26 -7.91 1.65
N GLY A 115 -4.11 -8.10 2.67
CA GLY A 115 -4.20 -9.39 3.36
C GLY A 115 -2.84 -9.86 3.89
N ASP A 116 -2.45 -11.09 3.51
CA ASP A 116 -1.21 -11.72 3.97
C ASP A 116 0.05 -11.19 3.23
N PRO A 117 0.98 -10.49 3.93
CA PRO A 117 2.21 -9.99 3.30
C PRO A 117 3.22 -11.11 2.97
N SER A 118 3.12 -12.30 3.58
CA SER A 118 4.08 -13.40 3.40
C SER A 118 4.17 -13.87 1.94
N VAL A 119 3.13 -13.63 1.14
CA VAL A 119 2.99 -14.00 -0.27
C VAL A 119 4.18 -13.56 -1.13
N ASN A 120 4.78 -12.39 -0.86
CA ASN A 120 5.90 -11.87 -1.65
C ASN A 120 6.86 -10.95 -0.87
N ILE A 121 6.86 -10.99 0.48
CA ILE A 121 7.69 -10.10 1.31
C ILE A 121 9.18 -10.29 1.04
N VAL A 122 9.63 -11.53 0.78
CA VAL A 122 11.04 -11.87 0.55
C VAL A 122 11.52 -11.30 -0.79
N GLU A 123 10.74 -11.51 -1.86
CA GLU A 123 11.01 -10.96 -3.19
C GLU A 123 10.97 -9.43 -3.15
N ALA A 124 10.00 -8.86 -2.44
CA ALA A 124 9.86 -7.43 -2.28
C ALA A 124 11.07 -6.80 -1.58
N ARG A 125 11.60 -7.44 -0.53
CA ARG A 125 12.84 -7.02 0.15
C ARG A 125 14.04 -7.03 -0.79
N ALA A 126 14.19 -8.10 -1.59
CA ALA A 126 15.28 -8.21 -2.55
C ALA A 126 15.15 -7.16 -3.68
N ALA A 127 13.94 -6.91 -4.16
CA ALA A 127 13.66 -5.91 -5.18
C ALA A 127 13.91 -4.49 -4.66
N ALA A 128 13.52 -4.18 -3.42
CA ALA A 128 13.74 -2.87 -2.80
C ALA A 128 15.24 -2.49 -2.79
N LYS A 129 16.14 -3.42 -2.44
CA LYS A 129 17.60 -3.21 -2.47
C LYS A 129 18.15 -2.86 -3.86
N LYS A 130 17.45 -3.23 -4.93
CA LYS A 130 17.87 -3.03 -6.33
C LYS A 130 17.14 -1.89 -7.04
N ARG A 131 15.88 -1.63 -6.68
CA ARG A 131 14.93 -0.80 -7.45
C ARG A 131 14.43 0.43 -6.73
N VAL A 132 14.69 0.53 -5.42
CA VAL A 132 14.53 1.75 -4.63
C VAL A 132 15.89 2.45 -4.55
N SER A 133 15.88 3.77 -4.63
CA SER A 133 17.08 4.59 -4.51
C SER A 133 17.79 4.30 -3.19
N ARG A 134 19.13 4.37 -3.17
CA ARG A 134 19.92 4.11 -1.96
C ARG A 134 19.47 4.95 -0.76
N ARG A 135 19.02 6.19 -0.99
CA ARG A 135 18.53 7.10 0.06
C ARG A 135 17.18 6.68 0.65
N SER A 136 16.31 6.05 -0.13
CA SER A 136 14.98 5.61 0.33
C SER A 136 14.92 4.12 0.67
N GLN A 137 16.03 3.38 0.51
CA GLN A 137 16.08 1.95 0.82
C GLN A 137 15.79 1.69 2.28
N GLN A 138 16.39 2.44 3.21
CA GLN A 138 16.14 2.25 4.64
C GLN A 138 14.65 2.43 4.95
N LYS A 139 14.06 3.56 4.54
CA LYS A 139 12.63 3.81 4.71
C LYS A 139 11.78 2.65 4.17
N MET A 140 12.05 2.16 2.96
CA MET A 140 11.29 1.04 2.40
C MET A 140 11.50 -0.27 3.19
N GLN A 141 12.72 -0.54 3.68
CA GLN A 141 12.95 -1.71 4.54
C GLN A 141 12.20 -1.59 5.85
N ASP A 142 12.16 -0.41 6.48
CA ASP A 142 11.40 -0.19 7.72
C ASP A 142 9.89 -0.44 7.52
N LEU A 143 9.35 -0.04 6.36
CA LEU A 143 7.96 -0.34 5.99
C LEU A 143 7.73 -1.85 5.80
N LEU A 144 8.68 -2.56 5.20
CA LEU A 144 8.60 -4.01 5.03
C LEU A 144 8.77 -4.75 6.37
N ASP A 145 9.59 -4.24 7.29
CA ASP A 145 9.74 -4.76 8.65
C ASP A 145 8.42 -4.65 9.41
N LYS A 146 7.73 -3.52 9.26
CA LYS A 146 6.39 -3.34 9.82
C LYS A 146 5.39 -4.35 9.25
N ALA A 147 5.41 -4.60 7.94
CA ALA A 147 4.55 -5.61 7.31
C ALA A 147 4.91 -7.04 7.75
N GLU A 148 6.18 -7.37 7.86
CA GLU A 148 6.62 -8.71 8.29
C GLU A 148 6.25 -8.99 9.74
N ALA A 149 6.23 -7.96 10.60
CA ALA A 149 5.79 -8.08 11.98
C ALA A 149 4.29 -8.42 12.16
N THR A 150 3.48 -8.35 11.09
CA THR A 150 2.07 -8.76 11.12
C THR A 150 1.85 -10.21 10.70
N ILE A 151 2.89 -10.90 10.21
CA ILE A 151 2.84 -12.32 9.88
C ILE A 151 2.75 -13.11 11.19
N GLN A 152 1.70 -13.92 11.33
CA GLN A 152 1.48 -14.81 12.47
C GLN A 152 2.24 -16.12 12.32
#